data_AF-A0A820LJF0-F1
#
_entry.id   AF-A0A820LJF0-F1
#
_cell.length_a   1.000
_cell.length_b   1.000
_cell.length_c   1.000
_cell.angle_alpha   90.00
_cell.angle_beta   90.00
_cell.angle_gamma   90.00
#
_symmetry.space_group_name_H-M   'P 1'
#
loop_
_entity.id
_entity.type
_entity.pdbx_description
1 polymer ?
#
loop_
_entity_poly.entity_id
_entity_poly.type
_entity_poly.pdbx_seq_one_letter_code
_entity_poly.pdbx_strand_id
1 'polypeptide(L)'
;LYSRIGELLSSYQFLTTNVTRSIQQQSKQPNHGQLFRGMKLPAELIDMFETHTDQLVCANGFFMCSKMRNVELQSAASPGYRTDLTSVLFKIDFDASAHFAEVLLENNSTIIVFDIATSFRVICVNRGAMSIIKLKTAVEDGKKVASQYKENNKGKTLQVLLDELSAPPKPPTPPKIEVRKEPNPVSNSQISEEELQA
;
A
#
# COMPACT_ATOMS: atom_id res chain seq x y z
N LEU A 1 -4.23 -6.12 35.48
CA LEU A 1 -3.75 -5.61 34.18
C LEU A 1 -4.46 -6.27 32.98
N TYR A 2 -4.62 -7.59 32.96
CA TYR A 2 -5.20 -8.30 31.80
C TYR A 2 -6.65 -7.95 31.43
N SER A 3 -7.57 -7.71 32.39
CA SER A 3 -8.95 -7.33 32.02
C SER A 3 -9.04 -5.94 31.39
N ARG A 4 -8.22 -4.98 31.86
CA ARG A 4 -8.14 -3.63 31.27
C ARG A 4 -7.61 -3.62 29.84
N ILE A 5 -6.66 -4.50 29.51
CA ILE A 5 -6.15 -4.65 28.13
C ILE A 5 -7.24 -5.24 27.23
N GLY A 6 -7.99 -6.24 27.71
CA GLY A 6 -9.11 -6.82 26.97
C GLY A 6 -10.23 -5.81 26.69
N GLU A 7 -10.60 -4.99 27.68
CA GLU A 7 -11.60 -3.92 27.55
C GLU A 7 -11.16 -2.83 26.55
N LEU A 8 -9.89 -2.45 26.60
CA LEU A 8 -9.30 -1.48 25.69
C LEU A 8 -9.31 -1.98 24.24
N LEU A 9 -8.85 -3.22 24.01
CA LEU A 9 -8.86 -3.84 22.68
C LEU A 9 -10.28 -3.99 22.13
N SER A 10 -11.24 -4.35 22.99
CA SER A 10 -12.66 -4.46 22.60
C SER A 10 -13.23 -3.10 22.17
N SER A 11 -12.85 -2.03 22.86
CA SER A 11 -13.27 -0.66 22.55
C SER A 11 -12.64 -0.17 21.23
N TYR A 12 -11.35 -0.44 20.99
CA TYR A 12 -10.70 -0.16 19.70
C TYR A 12 -11.31 -0.95 18.55
N GLN A 13 -11.61 -2.23 18.77
CA GLN A 13 -12.25 -3.07 17.76
C GLN A 13 -13.66 -2.57 17.44
N PHE A 14 -14.42 -2.15 18.46
CA PHE A 14 -15.74 -1.54 18.27
C PHE A 14 -15.64 -0.24 17.45
N LEU A 15 -14.74 0.67 17.82
CA LEU A 15 -14.58 1.95 17.12
C LEU A 15 -14.15 1.75 15.66
N THR A 16 -13.12 0.95 15.42
CA THR A 16 -12.64 0.65 14.07
C THR A 16 -13.72 -0.02 13.22
N THR A 17 -14.41 -1.03 13.75
CA THR A 17 -15.49 -1.72 13.03
C THR A 17 -16.63 -0.77 12.65
N ASN A 18 -17.03 0.13 13.55
CA ASN A 18 -18.09 1.09 13.25
C ASN A 18 -17.65 2.11 12.19
N VAL A 19 -16.43 2.65 12.32
CA VAL A 19 -15.92 3.62 11.33
C VAL A 19 -15.74 2.96 9.96
N THR A 20 -15.16 1.76 9.90
CA THR A 20 -15.06 0.96 8.66
C THR A 20 -16.44 0.73 8.03
N ARG A 21 -17.44 0.34 8.84
CA ARG A 21 -18.80 0.13 8.35
C ARG A 21 -19.39 1.42 7.78
N SER A 22 -19.23 2.55 8.47
CA SER A 22 -19.71 3.85 7.99
C SER A 22 -19.03 4.25 6.68
N ILE A 23 -17.73 4.01 6.55
CA ILE A 23 -16.98 4.22 5.29
C ILE A 23 -17.57 3.38 4.16
N GLN A 24 -17.82 2.08 4.41
CA GLN A 24 -18.37 1.16 3.41
C GLN A 24 -19.82 1.48 2.99
N GLN A 25 -20.57 2.16 3.86
CA GLN A 25 -21.97 2.55 3.61
C GLN A 25 -22.10 3.86 2.83
N GLN A 26 -21.02 4.60 2.60
CA GLN A 26 -21.08 5.81 1.79
C GLN A 26 -21.39 5.48 0.32
N SER A 27 -21.97 6.46 -0.40
CA SER A 27 -22.43 6.32 -1.77
C SER A 27 -21.32 5.83 -2.72
N LYS A 28 -21.74 5.28 -3.88
CA LYS A 28 -20.83 4.75 -4.90
C LYS A 28 -19.76 5.79 -5.26
N GLN A 29 -18.52 5.44 -4.98
CA GLN A 29 -17.36 6.24 -5.33
C GLN A 29 -17.15 6.25 -6.85
N PRO A 30 -16.49 7.28 -7.40
CA PRO A 30 -16.12 7.30 -8.81
C PRO A 30 -15.25 6.08 -9.17
N ASN A 31 -15.39 5.59 -10.40
CA ASN A 31 -14.74 4.35 -10.84
C ASN A 31 -13.20 4.42 -10.85
N HIS A 32 -12.64 5.61 -10.96
CA HIS A 32 -11.21 5.85 -10.88
C HIS A 32 -10.94 7.32 -10.55
N GLY A 33 -9.77 7.60 -10.00
CA GLY A 33 -9.34 8.96 -9.77
C GLY A 33 -7.99 9.05 -9.07
N GLN A 34 -7.65 10.27 -8.67
CA GLN A 34 -6.39 10.57 -7.99
C GLN A 34 -6.67 11.37 -6.72
N LEU A 35 -5.99 10.97 -5.65
CA LEU A 35 -5.98 11.67 -4.37
C LEU A 35 -4.56 12.02 -4.00
N PHE A 36 -4.43 13.02 -3.13
CA PHE A 36 -3.15 13.58 -2.75
C PHE A 36 -3.04 13.65 -1.23
N ARG A 37 -1.83 13.45 -0.72
CA ARG A 37 -1.50 13.71 0.68
C ARG A 37 -0.10 14.30 0.77
N GLY A 38 0.00 15.51 1.28
CA GLY A 38 1.25 16.18 1.55
C GLY A 38 1.65 16.03 3.00
N MET A 39 2.89 15.62 3.24
CA MET A 39 3.44 15.54 4.59
C MET A 39 4.96 15.60 4.59
N LYS A 40 5.54 15.58 5.78
CA LYS A 40 6.98 15.54 6.01
C LYS A 40 7.36 14.14 6.50
N LEU A 41 8.40 13.53 5.92
CA LEU A 41 8.90 12.21 6.32
C LEU A 41 10.41 12.22 6.54
N PRO A 42 10.94 11.43 7.49
CA PRO A 42 12.38 11.14 7.57
C PRO A 42 12.87 10.47 6.27
N ALA A 43 14.12 10.73 5.90
CA ALA A 43 14.74 10.13 4.71
C ALA A 43 14.68 8.60 4.73
N GLU A 44 14.87 7.99 5.90
CA GLU A 44 14.81 6.54 6.12
C GLU A 44 13.46 5.92 5.69
N LEU A 45 12.35 6.62 5.92
CA LEU A 45 11.04 6.14 5.47
C LEU A 45 10.89 6.26 3.95
N ILE A 46 11.50 7.27 3.33
CA ILE A 46 11.51 7.41 1.86
C ILE A 46 12.35 6.30 1.24
N ASP A 47 13.51 6.00 1.82
CA ASP A 47 14.36 4.87 1.43
C ASP A 47 13.57 3.56 1.52
N MET A 48 12.82 3.37 2.61
CA MET A 48 11.94 2.20 2.77
C MET A 48 10.88 2.11 1.67
N PHE A 49 10.20 3.20 1.30
CA PHE A 49 9.25 3.16 0.19
C PHE A 49 9.93 2.78 -1.13
N GLU A 50 11.14 3.28 -1.38
CA GLU A 50 11.88 2.99 -2.60
C GLU A 50 12.27 1.51 -2.69
N THR A 51 12.76 0.92 -1.60
CA THR A 51 13.09 -0.52 -1.55
C THR A 51 11.85 -1.42 -1.63
N HIS A 52 10.68 -0.90 -1.25
CA HIS A 52 9.39 -1.60 -1.28
C HIS A 52 8.57 -1.24 -2.53
N THR A 53 9.19 -0.73 -3.59
CA THR A 53 8.54 -0.58 -4.90
C THR A 53 7.94 -1.92 -5.34
N ASP A 54 6.75 -1.86 -5.92
CA ASP A 54 5.87 -2.98 -6.28
C ASP A 54 5.36 -3.84 -5.11
N GLN A 55 5.68 -3.50 -3.86
CA GLN A 55 5.14 -4.21 -2.69
C GLN A 55 3.86 -3.57 -2.16
N LEU A 56 3.10 -4.35 -1.38
CA LEU A 56 1.94 -3.88 -0.66
C LEU A 56 2.36 -3.20 0.65
N VAL A 57 1.76 -2.06 0.92
CA VAL A 57 1.93 -1.29 2.15
C VAL A 57 0.56 -0.93 2.72
N CYS A 58 0.48 -0.79 4.03
CA CYS A 58 -0.70 -0.29 4.72
C CYS A 58 -0.31 0.95 5.53
N ALA A 59 -1.21 1.92 5.62
CA ALA A 59 -1.03 3.02 6.53
C ALA A 59 -1.18 2.53 7.98
N ASN A 60 -0.46 3.17 8.90
CA ASN A 60 -0.69 2.95 10.33
C ASN A 60 -1.94 3.74 10.76
N GLY A 61 -3.11 3.12 10.60
CA GLY A 61 -4.41 3.73 10.87
C GLY A 61 -5.05 4.35 9.63
N PHE A 62 -5.97 5.29 9.87
CA PHE A 62 -6.72 5.96 8.79
C PHE A 62 -5.79 6.83 7.94
N PHE A 63 -5.95 6.75 6.63
CA PHE A 63 -5.12 7.51 5.70
C PHE A 63 -5.92 8.65 5.06
N MET A 64 -5.65 9.87 5.53
CA MET A 64 -6.37 11.08 5.12
C MET A 64 -5.73 11.71 3.90
N CYS A 65 -6.55 12.08 2.92
CA CYS A 65 -6.16 12.61 1.63
C CYS A 65 -7.11 13.74 1.18
N SER A 66 -6.74 14.44 0.11
CA SER A 66 -7.58 15.42 -0.55
C SER A 66 -7.60 15.22 -2.07
N LYS A 67 -8.68 15.66 -2.72
CA LYS A 67 -8.75 15.80 -4.18
C LYS A 67 -7.93 16.99 -4.69
N MET A 68 -7.62 17.96 -3.82
CA MET A 68 -6.95 19.20 -4.19
C MET A 68 -5.43 19.08 -4.08
N ARG A 69 -4.77 18.80 -5.21
CA ARG A 69 -3.30 18.69 -5.28
C ARG A 69 -2.57 19.90 -4.71
N ASN A 70 -3.03 21.11 -5.02
CA ASN A 70 -2.34 22.34 -4.62
C ASN A 70 -2.34 22.55 -3.10
N VAL A 71 -3.42 22.18 -2.42
CA VAL A 71 -3.54 22.25 -0.95
C VAL A 71 -2.54 21.30 -0.31
N GLU A 72 -2.44 20.07 -0.82
CA GLU A 72 -1.52 19.06 -0.28
C GLU A 72 -0.06 19.39 -0.61
N LEU A 73 0.22 19.97 -1.79
CA LEU A 73 1.54 20.51 -2.11
C LEU A 73 1.97 21.60 -1.12
N GLN A 74 1.08 22.53 -0.79
CA GLN A 74 1.34 23.56 0.21
C GLN A 74 1.55 22.96 1.60
N SER A 75 0.74 21.96 1.98
CA SER A 75 0.91 21.21 3.23
C SER A 75 2.31 20.56 3.30
N ALA A 76 2.74 19.86 2.25
CA ALA A 76 4.07 19.24 2.19
C ALA A 76 5.21 20.28 2.19
N ALA A 77 5.02 21.43 1.55
CA ALA A 77 6.01 22.50 1.46
C ALA A 77 6.09 23.35 2.74
N SER A 78 5.10 23.26 3.64
CA SER A 78 5.05 24.07 4.86
C SER A 78 6.36 23.97 5.66
N PRO A 79 6.83 25.07 6.29
CA PRO A 79 8.02 25.05 7.12
C PRO A 79 7.83 24.09 8.30
N GLY A 80 8.76 23.17 8.49
CA GLY A 80 8.82 22.31 9.66
C GLY A 80 9.94 22.77 10.60
N TYR A 81 9.73 22.64 11.91
CA TYR A 81 10.79 22.89 12.91
C TYR A 81 11.91 21.85 12.85
N ARG A 82 11.62 20.66 12.31
CA ARG A 82 12.58 19.57 12.13
C ARG A 82 13.22 19.64 10.76
N THR A 83 14.52 19.83 10.74
CA THR A 83 15.34 19.97 9.52
C THR A 83 15.67 18.63 8.86
N ASP A 84 15.51 17.52 9.57
CA ASP A 84 15.77 16.16 9.08
C ASP A 84 14.60 15.55 8.30
N LEU A 85 13.47 16.26 8.23
CA LEU A 85 12.30 15.81 7.49
C LEU A 85 12.28 16.38 6.06
N THR A 86 11.98 15.50 5.11
CA THR A 86 11.84 15.84 3.70
C THR A 86 10.37 16.04 3.34
N SER A 87 10.09 17.02 2.47
CA SER A 87 8.76 17.25 1.90
C SER A 87 8.37 16.10 0.97
N VAL A 88 7.22 15.47 1.23
CA VAL A 88 6.71 14.34 0.43
C VAL A 88 5.28 14.62 -0.01
N LEU A 89 5.01 14.42 -1.30
CA LEU A 89 3.67 14.32 -1.85
C LEU A 89 3.36 12.88 -2.21
N PHE A 90 2.39 12.30 -1.52
CA PHE A 90 1.75 11.06 -1.96
C PHE A 90 0.75 11.37 -3.07
N LYS A 91 0.86 10.63 -4.16
CA LYS A 91 -0.12 10.59 -5.25
C LYS A 91 -0.74 9.20 -5.27
N ILE A 92 -2.04 9.13 -4.99
CA ILE A 92 -2.74 7.86 -4.82
C ILE A 92 -3.73 7.70 -5.96
N ASP A 93 -3.44 6.75 -6.84
CA ASP A 93 -4.37 6.32 -7.87
C ASP A 93 -5.34 5.30 -7.24
N PHE A 94 -6.64 5.51 -7.42
CA PHE A 94 -7.66 4.59 -6.94
C PHE A 94 -8.57 4.11 -8.08
N ASP A 95 -9.17 2.95 -7.89
CA ASP A 95 -10.18 2.37 -8.77
C ASP A 95 -11.47 2.04 -8.00
N ALA A 96 -12.44 1.44 -8.69
CA ALA A 96 -13.75 1.10 -8.15
C ALA A 96 -13.71 0.11 -6.96
N SER A 97 -12.59 -0.57 -6.71
CA SER A 97 -12.43 -1.46 -5.55
C SER A 97 -12.09 -0.70 -4.26
N ALA A 98 -11.69 0.55 -4.37
CA ALA A 98 -11.30 1.36 -3.24
C ALA A 98 -12.53 1.84 -2.44
N HIS A 99 -12.49 1.64 -1.13
CA HIS A 99 -13.47 2.20 -0.20
C HIS A 99 -12.82 3.29 0.63
N PHE A 100 -13.40 4.49 0.56
CA PHE A 100 -13.02 5.64 1.38
C PHE A 100 -14.25 6.46 1.71
N ALA A 101 -14.18 7.22 2.80
CA ALA A 101 -15.21 8.19 3.15
C ALA A 101 -14.83 9.59 2.66
N GLU A 102 -15.82 10.32 2.19
CA GLU A 102 -15.77 11.74 1.94
C GLU A 102 -16.40 12.47 3.12
N VAL A 103 -15.61 13.29 3.81
CA VAL A 103 -16.01 14.04 5.01
C VAL A 103 -15.96 15.53 4.66
N LEU A 104 -17.13 16.16 4.70
CA LEU A 104 -17.25 17.61 4.57
C LEU A 104 -16.92 18.26 5.91
N LEU A 105 -15.98 19.19 5.91
CA LEU A 105 -15.62 20.02 7.06
C LEU A 105 -16.44 21.31 7.09
N GLU A 106 -16.49 21.95 8.26
CA GLU A 106 -17.27 23.18 8.50
C GLU A 106 -16.93 24.33 7.54
N ASN A 107 -15.71 24.36 7.00
CA ASN A 107 -15.23 25.36 6.05
C ASN A 107 -15.53 25.00 4.58
N ASN A 108 -16.46 24.08 4.31
CA ASN A 108 -16.74 23.52 2.98
C ASN A 108 -15.54 22.84 2.31
N SER A 109 -14.46 22.54 3.06
CA SER A 109 -13.39 21.71 2.54
C SER A 109 -13.74 20.25 2.73
N THR A 110 -13.20 19.41 1.85
CA THR A 110 -13.47 17.98 1.87
C THR A 110 -12.19 17.22 2.16
N ILE A 111 -12.27 16.29 3.12
CA ILE A 111 -11.24 15.30 3.38
C ILE A 111 -11.73 13.94 2.93
N ILE A 112 -10.84 13.20 2.28
CA ILE A 112 -11.04 11.79 1.96
C ILE A 112 -10.31 10.94 2.99
N VAL A 113 -10.97 9.91 3.52
CA VAL A 113 -10.39 9.03 4.54
C VAL A 113 -10.46 7.59 4.06
N PHE A 114 -9.30 6.99 3.83
CA PHE A 114 -9.18 5.55 3.64
C PHE A 114 -9.20 4.82 4.98
N ASP A 115 -9.87 3.67 5.01
CA ASP A 115 -9.93 2.82 6.18
C ASP A 115 -8.56 2.17 6.50
N ILE A 116 -8.37 1.77 7.76
CA ILE A 116 -7.17 1.08 8.27
C ILE A 116 -6.85 -0.21 7.52
N ALA A 117 -7.87 -0.84 6.91
CA ALA A 117 -7.74 -2.06 6.13
C ALA A 117 -7.33 -1.80 4.67
N THR A 118 -7.17 -0.53 4.27
CA THR A 118 -6.82 -0.18 2.89
C THR A 118 -5.34 -0.49 2.65
N SER A 119 -5.10 -1.40 1.71
CA SER A 119 -3.76 -1.69 1.21
C SER A 119 -3.48 -0.86 -0.04
N PHE A 120 -2.23 -0.44 -0.17
CA PHE A 120 -1.71 0.29 -1.32
C PHE A 120 -0.51 -0.46 -1.90
N ARG A 121 -0.32 -0.40 -3.21
CA ARG A 121 0.90 -0.83 -3.87
C ARG A 121 1.78 0.39 -4.13
N VAL A 122 3.05 0.32 -3.76
CA VAL A 122 4.01 1.37 -4.09
C VAL A 122 4.38 1.22 -5.56
N ILE A 123 4.08 2.23 -6.37
CA ILE A 123 4.35 2.18 -7.82
C ILE A 123 5.73 2.72 -8.14
N CYS A 124 6.10 3.85 -7.52
CA CYS A 124 7.45 4.41 -7.65
C CYS A 124 7.70 5.49 -6.59
N VAL A 125 8.98 5.76 -6.34
CA VAL A 125 9.45 6.90 -5.57
C VAL A 125 10.30 7.79 -6.48
N ASN A 126 9.91 9.05 -6.63
CA ASN A 126 10.70 10.05 -7.37
C ASN A 126 11.28 11.05 -6.37
N ARG A 127 12.60 11.06 -6.21
CA ARG A 127 13.30 12.02 -5.35
C ARG A 127 13.51 13.36 -6.05
N GLY A 128 13.51 14.43 -5.27
CA GLY A 128 13.76 15.79 -5.76
C GLY A 128 13.67 16.80 -4.62
N ALA A 129 13.51 18.09 -4.95
CA ALA A 129 13.25 19.12 -3.93
C ALA A 129 11.99 18.81 -3.09
N MET A 130 11.05 18.08 -3.69
CA MET A 130 9.95 17.42 -3.01
C MET A 130 9.86 16.00 -3.57
N SER A 131 9.92 15.00 -2.69
CA SER A 131 9.79 13.61 -3.11
C SER A 131 8.33 13.30 -3.44
N ILE A 132 8.09 12.56 -4.52
CA ILE A 132 6.76 12.12 -4.93
C ILE A 132 6.71 10.60 -4.80
N ILE A 133 5.82 10.12 -3.94
CA ILE A 133 5.57 8.68 -3.78
C ILE A 133 4.23 8.37 -4.45
N LYS A 134 4.27 7.54 -5.50
CA LYS A 134 3.05 7.11 -6.19
C LYS A 134 2.57 5.80 -5.59
N LEU A 135 1.31 5.79 -5.19
CA LEU A 135 0.61 4.64 -4.63
C LEU A 135 -0.58 4.29 -5.52
N LYS A 136 -0.93 3.02 -5.58
CA LYS A 136 -2.19 2.55 -6.17
C LYS A 136 -2.97 1.76 -5.14
N THR A 137 -4.28 1.95 -5.02
CA THR A 137 -5.11 1.09 -4.16
C THR A 137 -5.02 -0.37 -4.60
N ALA A 138 -4.87 -1.27 -3.64
CA ALA A 138 -4.65 -2.70 -3.88
C ALA A 138 -5.48 -3.55 -2.90
N VAL A 139 -6.77 -3.20 -2.74
CA VAL A 139 -7.67 -3.77 -1.72
C VAL A 139 -7.80 -5.28 -1.88
N GLU A 140 -8.02 -5.77 -3.10
CA GLU A 140 -8.19 -7.21 -3.35
C GLU A 140 -6.91 -8.01 -3.11
N ASP A 141 -5.74 -7.47 -3.50
CA ASP A 141 -4.45 -8.09 -3.22
C ASP A 141 -4.19 -8.15 -1.71
N GLY A 142 -4.49 -7.06 -0.99
CA GLY A 142 -4.41 -7.01 0.47
C GLY A 142 -5.30 -8.06 1.15
N LYS A 143 -6.56 -8.18 0.70
CA LYS A 143 -7.50 -9.21 1.19
C LYS A 143 -6.97 -10.62 0.94
N LYS A 144 -6.37 -10.88 -0.21
CA LYS A 144 -5.80 -12.18 -0.55
C LYS A 144 -4.64 -12.53 0.39
N VAL A 145 -3.72 -11.59 0.61
CA VAL A 145 -2.59 -11.78 1.55
C VAL A 145 -3.09 -12.02 2.98
N ALA A 146 -4.05 -11.21 3.45
CA ALA A 146 -4.63 -11.37 4.79
C ALA A 146 -5.35 -12.73 4.95
N SER A 147 -6.11 -13.15 3.93
CA SER A 147 -6.81 -14.44 3.93
C SER A 147 -5.82 -15.61 3.95
N GLN A 148 -4.76 -15.55 3.14
CA GLN A 148 -3.72 -16.56 3.13
C GLN A 148 -2.99 -16.64 4.48
N TYR A 149 -2.69 -15.49 5.09
CA TYR A 149 -2.10 -15.47 6.43
C TYR A 149 -3.03 -16.10 7.46
N LYS A 150 -4.34 -15.78 7.42
CA LYS A 150 -5.33 -16.37 8.33
C LYS A 150 -5.38 -17.89 8.19
N GLU A 151 -5.43 -18.41 6.96
CA GLU A 151 -5.44 -19.85 6.68
C GLU A 151 -4.19 -20.54 7.23
N ASN A 152 -3.00 -19.97 6.97
CA ASN A 152 -1.73 -20.51 7.42
C ASN A 152 -1.54 -20.51 8.95
N ASN A 153 -2.33 -19.71 9.68
CA ASN A 153 -2.20 -19.51 11.12
C ASN A 153 -3.46 -19.89 11.92
N LYS A 154 -4.42 -20.62 11.33
CA LYS A 154 -5.71 -21.00 11.96
C LYS A 154 -5.60 -21.64 13.35
N GLY A 155 -4.49 -22.31 13.65
CA GLY A 155 -4.24 -22.98 14.94
C GLY A 155 -3.43 -22.18 15.96
N LYS A 156 -2.96 -20.97 15.62
CA LYS A 156 -2.14 -20.15 16.54
C LYS A 156 -3.03 -19.33 17.46
N THR A 157 -2.62 -19.20 18.71
CA THR A 157 -3.28 -18.28 19.66
C THR A 157 -2.91 -16.84 19.34
N LEU A 158 -3.77 -15.89 19.72
CA LEU A 158 -3.49 -14.45 19.56
C LEU A 158 -2.15 -14.05 20.17
N GLN A 159 -1.79 -14.66 21.30
CA GLN A 159 -0.52 -14.38 21.98
C GLN A 159 0.68 -14.72 21.10
N VAL A 160 0.68 -15.88 20.44
CA VAL A 160 1.76 -16.28 19.52
C VAL A 160 1.90 -15.28 18.37
N LEU A 161 0.79 -14.76 17.87
CA LEU A 161 0.80 -13.76 16.79
C LEU A 161 1.34 -12.40 17.29
N LEU A 162 1.00 -11.98 18.51
CA LEU A 162 1.52 -10.75 19.12
C LEU A 162 3.02 -10.86 19.44
N ASP A 163 3.46 -12.04 19.89
CA ASP A 163 4.87 -12.31 20.15
C ASP A 163 5.68 -12.29 18.83
N GLU A 164 5.12 -12.81 17.73
CA GLU A 164 5.73 -12.70 16.39
C GLU A 164 5.81 -11.25 15.88
N LEU A 165 4.79 -10.42 16.14
CA LEU A 165 4.76 -9.01 15.72
C LEU A 165 5.69 -8.11 16.53
N SER A 166 5.98 -8.49 17.77
CA SER A 166 6.91 -7.78 18.65
C SER A 166 8.36 -8.22 18.45
N ALA A 167 8.58 -9.33 17.73
CA ALA A 167 9.92 -9.76 17.33
C ALA A 167 10.51 -8.81 16.29
N PRO A 168 11.85 -8.63 16.26
CA PRO A 168 12.50 -7.82 15.23
C PRO A 168 12.13 -8.32 13.83
N PRO A 169 11.89 -7.42 12.86
CA PRO A 169 11.56 -7.82 11.50
C PRO A 169 12.67 -8.71 10.94
N LYS A 170 12.29 -9.90 10.47
CA LYS A 170 13.24 -10.79 9.78
C LYS A 170 13.68 -10.09 8.49
N PRO A 171 14.99 -10.10 8.16
CA PRO A 171 15.47 -9.51 6.92
C PRO A 171 14.75 -10.14 5.72
N PRO A 172 14.41 -9.35 4.69
CA PRO A 172 13.68 -9.85 3.54
C PRO A 172 14.43 -11.02 2.90
N THR A 173 13.73 -12.13 2.69
CA THR A 173 14.29 -13.26 1.96
C THR A 173 14.33 -12.86 0.48
N PRO A 174 15.51 -12.84 -0.17
CA PRO A 174 15.62 -12.43 -1.55
C PRO A 174 14.73 -13.30 -2.44
N PRO A 175 14.10 -12.73 -3.48
CA PRO A 175 13.23 -13.48 -4.38
C PRO A 175 14.02 -14.62 -5.00
N LYS A 176 13.43 -15.82 -4.97
CA LYS A 176 14.00 -17.01 -5.60
C LYS A 176 13.99 -16.77 -7.10
N ILE A 177 15.15 -16.47 -7.68
CA ILE A 177 15.30 -16.31 -9.13
C ILE A 177 14.96 -17.67 -9.75
N GLU A 178 13.81 -17.77 -10.40
CA GLU A 178 13.52 -18.90 -11.27
C GLU A 178 14.49 -18.82 -12.45
N VAL A 179 15.48 -19.71 -12.45
CA VAL A 179 16.39 -19.89 -13.59
C VAL A 179 15.53 -20.30 -14.78
N ARG A 180 15.26 -19.34 -15.66
CA ARG A 180 14.62 -19.56 -16.96
C ARG A 180 15.46 -20.58 -17.71
N LYS A 181 14.95 -21.81 -17.87
CA LYS A 181 15.58 -22.81 -18.73
C LYS A 181 15.72 -22.22 -20.14
N GLU A 182 16.94 -22.16 -20.63
CA GLU A 182 17.21 -21.79 -22.03
C GLU A 182 16.41 -22.69 -22.97
N PRO A 183 15.86 -22.15 -24.06
CA PRO A 183 15.25 -22.97 -25.10
C PRO A 183 16.34 -23.79 -25.80
N ASN A 184 16.11 -25.10 -25.92
CA ASN A 184 16.97 -26.03 -26.65
C ASN A 184 17.27 -25.50 -28.07
N PRO A 185 18.51 -25.66 -28.56
CA PRO A 185 18.84 -25.32 -29.94
C PRO A 185 18.08 -26.25 -30.89
N VAL A 186 17.37 -25.64 -31.84
CA VAL A 186 16.73 -26.33 -32.96
C VAL A 186 17.83 -26.95 -33.82
N SER A 187 17.88 -28.28 -33.83
CA SER A 187 18.67 -29.06 -34.78
C SER A 187 18.07 -28.89 -36.17
N ASN A 188 18.63 -27.99 -36.99
CA ASN A 188 18.44 -28.01 -38.43
C ASN A 188 19.28 -29.15 -39.02
N SER A 189 18.62 -30.24 -39.39
CA SER A 189 19.18 -31.25 -40.29
C SER A 189 18.22 -31.45 -41.47
N GLN A 190 18.83 -31.59 -42.65
CA GLN A 190 18.26 -31.99 -43.94
C GLN A 190 17.68 -30.86 -44.81
N ILE A 191 18.58 -30.22 -45.58
CA ILE A 191 18.27 -29.82 -46.95
C ILE A 191 18.91 -30.91 -47.83
N SER A 192 18.06 -31.70 -48.48
CA SER A 192 18.43 -32.66 -49.51
C SER A 192 18.82 -31.92 -50.78
N GLU A 193 20.03 -32.19 -51.26
CA GLU A 193 20.47 -31.92 -52.63
C GLU A 193 19.74 -32.88 -53.58
N GLU A 194 18.65 -32.42 -54.18
CA GLU A 194 18.09 -33.03 -55.38
C GLU A 194 17.23 -32.00 -56.10
N GLU A 195 17.80 -31.36 -57.11
CA GLU A 195 17.19 -31.08 -58.42
C GLU A 195 18.12 -30.16 -59.22
N LEU A 196 19.10 -30.81 -59.87
CA LEU A 196 19.69 -30.34 -61.11
C LEU A 196 18.87 -31.00 -62.24
N GLN A 197 18.50 -30.21 -63.26
CA GLN A 197 17.86 -30.59 -64.54
C GLN A 197 16.33 -30.42 -64.67
N ALA A 198 15.90 -29.20 -65.00
CA ALA A 198 15.02 -28.91 -66.15
C ALA A 198 15.06 -27.40 -66.48
#